data_AF-A0A2A3JNQ6-F1
#
_entry.id   AF-A0A2A3JNQ6-F1
#
_cell.length_a   1.000
_cell.length_b   1.000
_cell.length_c   1.000
_cell.angle_alpha   90.00
_cell.angle_beta   90.00
_cell.angle_gamma   90.00
#
_symmetry.space_group_name_H-M   'P 1'
#
loop_
_entity.id
_entity.type
_entity.pdbx_description
1 polymer ?
#
loop_
_entity_poly.entity_id
_entity_poly.type
_entity_poly.pdbx_seq_one_letter_code
_entity_poly.pdbx_strand_id
1 'polypeptide(L)'
;MSTQTPTAFEQQMLEYINRARLDPTGEFDALISDAASGTGAQANITQALDYFGVDLDLFKQQLAAYDPVAPLAWNSALADAADDHTQLMIDTKTQAHQIDDEPVLRDRVVAAGYTGWTRLNENVFAYAEDPLHSHAAFYIDWGVGTGGMQSPAGHRNAILSSGVTEVGIGVAAASGGIGPYAMTQDFGTRADYQAQLLGVVIDDADGDDFYDIGEGLGGITVIATGAAGTYTTTSWASGGYQLVLPEGVYEVSFSGAGISGELSYSVAMGDENLKLDAIAGEAVAGDLISSAALLQGTPADELLQGLGEVDQTLIGGGGSDTLLGGGGDDLLFGDQAFEGPAEGDTVYRLYLATLDRAPNLEGYGNWSARLESGAKTLEEVASGFTGSAEFQKTYGALDNEGFVTLLYNNVLDRDPDATGLANWTARLDGGSWSRPEVVLGFSQSAEFIAKTAADAAAYGIHHALSEGGAASWGDDVFRLYQATLDRAPDVTGFDNWSGRLADGRAYLEVVDGFVQSAEFQK
;
A
#
# COMPACT_ATOMS: atom_id res chain seq x y z
N MET A 1 5.42 9.35 32.73
CA MET A 1 5.20 8.33 31.70
C MET A 1 6.57 7.91 31.21
N SER A 2 6.76 6.60 31.01
CA SER A 2 8.01 6.04 30.52
C SER A 2 8.39 6.64 29.17
N THR A 3 9.68 6.82 28.95
CA THR A 3 10.26 7.25 27.66
C THR A 3 11.13 6.14 27.08
N GLN A 4 10.94 4.89 27.52
CA GLN A 4 11.67 3.74 27.01
C GLN A 4 11.40 3.57 25.51
N THR A 5 12.49 3.44 24.76
CA THR A 5 12.48 3.08 23.34
C THR A 5 13.06 1.67 23.20
N PRO A 6 12.70 0.92 22.15
CA PRO A 6 13.21 -0.44 21.95
C PRO A 6 14.74 -0.49 21.97
N THR A 7 15.29 -1.53 22.57
CA THR A 7 16.65 -2.01 22.25
C THR A 7 16.67 -2.58 20.82
N ALA A 8 17.85 -2.84 20.25
CA ALA A 8 17.93 -3.46 18.91
C ALA A 8 17.28 -4.86 18.87
N PHE A 9 17.37 -5.64 19.96
CA PHE A 9 16.69 -6.93 20.06
C PHE A 9 15.16 -6.74 20.05
N GLU A 10 14.63 -5.82 20.84
CA GLU A 10 13.20 -5.54 20.90
C GLU A 10 12.67 -4.93 19.60
N GLN A 11 13.48 -4.10 18.92
CA GLN A 11 13.15 -3.60 17.59
C GLN A 11 13.03 -4.77 16.61
N GLN A 12 14.02 -5.66 16.53
CA GLN A 12 13.95 -6.85 15.68
C GLN A 12 12.68 -7.68 15.93
N MET A 13 12.33 -7.87 17.21
CA MET A 13 11.11 -8.60 17.59
C MET A 13 9.84 -7.86 17.14
N LEU A 14 9.80 -6.53 17.26
CA LEU A 14 8.69 -5.71 16.78
C LEU A 14 8.54 -5.81 15.26
N GLU A 15 9.66 -5.82 14.53
CA GLU A 15 9.66 -5.96 13.06
C GLU A 15 9.13 -7.31 12.62
N TYR A 16 9.53 -8.41 13.27
CA TYR A 16 8.94 -9.73 12.97
C TYR A 16 7.44 -9.80 13.30
N ILE A 17 7.01 -9.23 14.44
CA ILE A 17 5.57 -9.14 14.79
C ILE A 17 4.81 -8.40 13.68
N ASN A 18 5.33 -7.27 13.22
CA ASN A 18 4.65 -6.44 12.24
C ASN A 18 4.67 -7.04 10.82
N ARG A 19 5.76 -7.69 10.40
CA ARG A 19 5.81 -8.47 9.16
C ARG A 19 4.77 -9.58 9.17
N ALA A 20 4.71 -10.35 10.25
CA ALA A 20 3.74 -11.43 10.42
C ALA A 20 2.28 -10.94 10.45
N ARG A 21 2.02 -9.75 11.00
CA ARG A 21 0.69 -9.14 11.01
C ARG A 21 0.24 -8.67 9.63
N LEU A 22 1.16 -8.10 8.85
CA LEU A 22 0.89 -7.59 7.52
C LEU A 22 0.80 -8.70 6.46
N ASP A 23 1.53 -9.79 6.63
CA ASP A 23 1.44 -10.97 5.77
C ASP A 23 1.52 -12.27 6.59
N PRO A 24 0.38 -12.71 7.17
CA PRO A 24 0.36 -13.91 8.00
C PRO A 24 0.81 -15.16 7.25
N THR A 25 0.54 -15.24 5.95
CA THR A 25 0.90 -16.37 5.09
C THR A 25 2.35 -16.36 4.66
N GLY A 26 2.91 -15.20 4.29
CA GLY A 26 4.32 -15.06 3.91
C GLY A 26 5.27 -15.26 5.08
N GLU A 27 4.83 -15.04 6.32
CA GLU A 27 5.65 -15.37 7.51
C GLU A 27 5.98 -16.87 7.58
N PHE A 28 5.19 -17.75 6.96
CA PHE A 28 5.57 -19.15 6.79
C PHE A 28 6.89 -19.28 6.02
N ASP A 29 7.00 -18.61 4.86
CA ASP A 29 8.16 -18.71 3.99
C ASP A 29 9.38 -17.99 4.61
N ALA A 30 9.14 -16.99 5.48
CA ALA A 30 10.20 -16.35 6.27
C ALA A 30 10.77 -17.24 7.39
N LEU A 31 9.95 -18.14 7.95
CA LEU A 31 10.36 -19.05 9.04
C LEU A 31 10.81 -20.43 8.55
N ILE A 32 10.37 -20.85 7.37
CA ILE A 32 10.56 -22.20 6.82
C ILE A 32 11.30 -22.11 5.49
N SER A 33 12.58 -22.50 5.49
CA SER A 33 13.41 -22.46 4.28
C SER A 33 13.17 -23.65 3.34
N ASP A 34 12.77 -24.81 3.87
CA ASP A 34 12.34 -25.96 3.07
C ASP A 34 11.31 -26.81 3.82
N ALA A 35 10.04 -26.65 3.47
CA ALA A 35 8.94 -27.38 4.08
C ALA A 35 8.98 -28.89 3.80
N ALA A 36 9.56 -29.34 2.67
CA ALA A 36 9.60 -30.76 2.32
C ALA A 36 10.56 -31.55 3.22
N SER A 37 11.63 -30.90 3.69
CA SER A 37 12.59 -31.47 4.63
C SER A 37 12.34 -31.08 6.09
N GLY A 38 11.38 -30.18 6.36
CA GLY A 38 11.13 -29.66 7.71
C GLY A 38 12.19 -28.66 8.18
N THR A 39 12.89 -28.00 7.25
CA THR A 39 14.00 -27.11 7.57
C THR A 39 13.50 -25.69 7.82
N GLY A 40 13.78 -25.16 9.01
CA GLY A 40 13.53 -23.76 9.37
C GLY A 40 14.57 -22.81 8.78
N ALA A 41 14.32 -21.51 8.88
CA ALA A 41 15.26 -20.46 8.45
C ALA A 41 16.59 -20.49 9.24
N GLN A 42 16.54 -21.00 10.48
CA GLN A 42 17.72 -21.20 11.33
C GLN A 42 17.76 -22.62 11.90
N ALA A 43 18.95 -23.09 12.23
CA ALA A 43 19.16 -24.45 12.72
C ALA A 43 18.47 -24.74 14.07
N ASN A 44 18.30 -23.74 14.93
CA ASN A 44 17.56 -23.88 16.18
C ASN A 44 16.04 -23.93 15.97
N ILE A 45 15.52 -23.22 14.96
CA ILE A 45 14.13 -23.38 14.50
C ILE A 45 13.92 -24.81 13.98
N THR A 46 14.79 -25.32 13.12
CA THR A 46 14.71 -26.72 12.65
C THR A 46 14.70 -27.71 13.81
N GLN A 47 15.56 -27.50 14.82
CA GLN A 47 15.57 -28.36 16.01
C GLN A 47 14.26 -28.29 16.80
N ALA A 48 13.64 -27.12 16.91
CA ALA A 48 12.33 -26.97 17.56
C ALA A 48 11.22 -27.66 16.76
N LEU A 49 11.19 -27.48 15.43
CA LEU A 49 10.24 -28.15 14.53
C LEU A 49 10.32 -29.68 14.70
N ASP A 50 11.54 -30.23 14.68
CA ASP A 50 11.79 -31.67 14.88
C ASP A 50 11.39 -32.14 16.28
N TYR A 51 11.72 -31.36 17.31
CA TYR A 51 11.46 -31.71 18.71
C TYR A 51 9.95 -31.80 19.00
N PHE A 52 9.18 -30.83 18.52
CA PHE A 52 7.74 -30.77 18.72
C PHE A 52 6.96 -31.58 17.67
N GLY A 53 7.62 -31.99 16.57
CA GLY A 53 6.97 -32.69 15.46
C GLY A 53 5.92 -31.81 14.79
N VAL A 54 6.30 -30.58 14.45
CA VAL A 54 5.40 -29.59 13.87
C VAL A 54 4.92 -30.06 12.50
N ASP A 55 3.60 -30.09 12.32
CA ASP A 55 2.94 -30.37 11.04
C ASP A 55 2.89 -29.09 10.22
N LEU A 56 3.82 -28.95 9.27
CA LEU A 56 3.96 -27.75 8.44
C LEU A 56 2.79 -27.53 7.48
N ASP A 57 2.13 -28.60 7.02
CA ASP A 57 0.94 -28.49 6.18
C ASP A 57 -0.24 -27.93 7.00
N LEU A 58 -0.42 -28.44 8.23
CA LEU A 58 -1.41 -27.89 9.15
C LEU A 58 -1.09 -26.46 9.55
N PHE A 59 0.18 -26.13 9.81
CA PHE A 59 0.60 -24.78 10.14
C PHE A 59 0.25 -23.81 9.00
N LYS A 60 0.67 -24.13 7.76
CA LYS A 60 0.33 -23.35 6.57
C LYS A 60 -1.17 -23.19 6.37
N GLN A 61 -1.94 -24.27 6.60
CA GLN A 61 -3.40 -24.22 6.55
C GLN A 61 -4.00 -23.26 7.59
N GLN A 62 -3.47 -23.24 8.81
CA GLN A 62 -3.95 -22.35 9.87
C GLN A 62 -3.64 -20.88 9.58
N LEU A 63 -2.50 -20.58 8.98
CA LEU A 63 -2.15 -19.21 8.60
C LEU A 63 -3.07 -18.63 7.52
N ALA A 64 -3.48 -19.45 6.55
CA ALA A 64 -4.44 -19.05 5.52
C ALA A 64 -5.85 -18.70 6.05
N ALA A 65 -6.11 -18.88 7.34
CA ALA A 65 -7.36 -18.48 8.00
C ALA A 65 -7.28 -17.09 8.67
N TYR A 66 -6.12 -16.44 8.64
CA TYR A 66 -5.92 -15.08 9.16
C TYR A 66 -5.92 -14.07 8.02
N ASP A 67 -6.66 -12.98 8.22
CA ASP A 67 -6.53 -11.80 7.39
C ASP A 67 -5.32 -10.97 7.88
N PRO A 68 -4.61 -10.26 6.97
CA PRO A 68 -3.69 -9.20 7.34
C PRO A 68 -4.33 -8.19 8.29
N VAL A 69 -3.55 -7.72 9.27
CA VAL A 69 -3.98 -6.72 10.24
C VAL A 69 -2.91 -5.64 10.41
N ALA A 70 -3.34 -4.43 10.77
CA ALA A 70 -2.44 -3.29 10.94
C ALA A 70 -1.27 -3.58 11.90
N PRO A 71 -0.09 -2.99 11.66
CA PRO A 71 1.08 -3.14 12.51
C PRO A 71 0.84 -2.53 13.90
N LEU A 72 1.65 -2.94 14.86
CA LEU A 72 1.59 -2.46 16.24
C LEU A 72 2.61 -1.35 16.47
N ALA A 73 2.17 -0.29 17.14
CA ALA A 73 3.04 0.76 17.63
C ALA A 73 3.71 0.35 18.95
N TRP A 74 4.95 0.80 19.16
CA TRP A 74 5.60 0.62 20.44
C TRP A 74 4.90 1.46 21.53
N ASN A 75 4.73 0.86 22.71
CA ASN A 75 4.24 1.58 23.88
C ASN A 75 5.17 1.35 25.08
N SER A 76 5.77 2.43 25.56
CA SER A 76 6.75 2.38 26.66
C SER A 76 6.17 1.92 27.99
N ALA A 77 4.88 2.13 28.26
CA ALA A 77 4.25 1.64 29.50
C ALA A 77 3.96 0.13 29.44
N LEU A 78 3.62 -0.41 28.27
CA LEU A 78 3.54 -1.86 28.08
C LEU A 78 4.94 -2.49 28.17
N ALA A 79 5.97 -1.81 27.65
CA ALA A 79 7.34 -2.31 27.70
C ALA A 79 7.89 -2.35 29.13
N ASP A 80 7.69 -1.29 29.92
CA ASP A 80 8.02 -1.28 31.34
C ASP A 80 7.36 -2.46 32.10
N ALA A 81 6.08 -2.76 31.82
CA ALA A 81 5.38 -3.88 32.45
C ALA A 81 5.93 -5.25 32.01
N ALA A 82 6.23 -5.38 30.72
CA ALA A 82 6.83 -6.59 30.16
C ALA A 82 8.25 -6.83 30.71
N ASP A 83 9.06 -5.79 30.89
CA ASP A 83 10.39 -5.88 31.50
C ASP A 83 10.34 -6.37 32.95
N ASP A 84 9.46 -5.76 33.76
CA ASP A 84 9.26 -6.16 35.15
C ASP A 84 8.83 -7.63 35.25
N HIS A 85 7.91 -8.08 34.38
CA HIS A 85 7.46 -9.48 34.35
C HIS A 85 8.57 -10.43 33.88
N THR A 86 9.31 -10.06 32.83
CA THR A 86 10.45 -10.82 32.32
C THR A 86 11.53 -11.00 33.40
N GLN A 87 11.86 -9.94 34.13
CA GLN A 87 12.83 -10.02 35.22
C GLN A 87 12.35 -10.95 36.34
N LEU A 88 11.04 -10.94 36.65
CA LEU A 88 10.48 -11.81 37.66
C LEU A 88 10.49 -13.29 37.25
N MET A 89 10.23 -13.61 35.97
CA MET A 89 10.42 -14.96 35.42
C MET A 89 11.86 -15.42 35.62
N ILE A 90 12.85 -14.56 35.34
CA ILE A 90 14.28 -14.86 35.52
C ILE A 90 14.62 -15.11 36.99
N ASP A 91 14.17 -14.23 37.88
CA ASP A 91 14.48 -14.31 39.31
C ASP A 91 13.90 -15.57 39.96
N THR A 92 12.72 -15.99 39.50
CA THR A 92 12.03 -17.20 39.99
C THR A 92 12.33 -18.46 39.19
N LYS A 93 13.06 -18.35 38.08
CA LYS A 93 13.37 -19.44 37.14
C LYS A 93 12.13 -20.20 36.69
N THR A 94 11.03 -19.47 36.46
CA THR A 94 9.75 -20.02 36.04
C THR A 94 9.23 -19.26 34.82
N GLN A 95 8.88 -19.99 33.74
CA GLN A 95 8.08 -19.43 32.65
C GLN A 95 6.60 -19.54 33.01
N ALA A 96 5.95 -18.41 33.27
CA ALA A 96 4.51 -18.34 33.53
C ALA A 96 4.01 -16.91 33.37
N HIS A 97 2.80 -16.73 32.81
CA HIS A 97 2.08 -15.45 32.72
C HIS A 97 1.83 -14.75 34.09
N GLN A 98 1.95 -15.54 35.16
CA GLN A 98 1.69 -15.10 36.52
C GLN A 98 2.67 -15.80 37.45
N ILE A 99 3.51 -15.01 38.10
CA ILE A 99 4.35 -15.47 39.20
C ILE A 99 3.61 -15.28 40.53
N ASP A 100 3.91 -16.12 41.51
CA ASP A 100 3.33 -16.03 42.85
C ASP A 100 3.58 -14.64 43.47
N ASP A 101 2.55 -14.07 44.11
CA ASP A 101 2.54 -12.73 44.74
C ASP A 101 2.75 -11.53 43.80
N GLU A 102 2.81 -11.77 42.48
CA GLU A 102 2.86 -10.71 41.48
C GLU A 102 1.45 -10.14 41.19
N PRO A 103 1.30 -8.81 40.97
CA PRO A 103 0.04 -8.27 40.45
C PRO A 103 -0.36 -8.93 39.12
N VAL A 104 -1.66 -9.09 38.88
CA VAL A 104 -2.16 -9.61 37.60
C VAL A 104 -1.87 -8.62 36.45
N LEU A 105 -1.79 -9.10 35.21
CA LEU A 105 -1.48 -8.29 34.01
C LEU A 105 -2.13 -6.90 33.99
N ARG A 106 -3.46 -6.83 34.17
CA ARG A 106 -4.19 -5.55 34.15
C ARG A 106 -3.70 -4.54 35.19
N ASP A 107 -3.21 -5.00 36.33
CA ASP A 107 -2.71 -4.17 37.42
C ASP A 107 -1.23 -3.81 37.15
N ARG A 108 -0.45 -4.71 36.51
CA ARG A 108 0.93 -4.44 36.05
C ARG A 108 0.96 -3.29 35.03
N VAL A 109 0.20 -3.42 33.95
CA VAL A 109 0.20 -2.41 32.87
C VAL A 109 -0.34 -1.06 33.37
N VAL A 110 -1.34 -1.06 34.27
CA VAL A 110 -1.84 0.19 34.89
C VAL A 110 -0.79 0.81 35.81
N ALA A 111 -0.04 0.01 36.57
CA ALA A 111 1.05 0.49 37.42
C ALA A 111 2.19 1.11 36.59
N ALA A 112 2.49 0.55 35.41
CA ALA A 112 3.43 1.09 34.44
C ALA A 112 2.91 2.34 33.70
N GLY A 113 1.60 2.65 33.84
CA GLY A 113 0.98 3.86 33.31
C GLY A 113 0.14 3.65 32.04
N TYR A 114 -0.02 2.41 31.58
CA TYR A 114 -0.94 2.06 30.50
C TYR A 114 -2.39 2.03 31.03
N THR A 115 -3.08 3.16 30.87
CA THR A 115 -4.45 3.38 31.39
C THR A 115 -5.43 3.63 30.25
N GLY A 116 -6.74 3.52 30.52
CA GLY A 116 -7.77 3.68 29.49
C GLY A 116 -7.83 2.53 28.47
N TRP A 117 -7.19 1.40 28.79
CA TRP A 117 -7.17 0.23 27.93
C TRP A 117 -8.56 -0.39 27.76
N THR A 118 -8.82 -0.91 26.57
CA THR A 118 -10.04 -1.65 26.21
C THR A 118 -9.76 -3.12 25.97
N ARG A 119 -8.50 -3.45 25.63
CA ARG A 119 -8.03 -4.81 25.38
C ARG A 119 -6.58 -4.97 25.86
N LEU A 120 -6.27 -6.15 26.36
CA LEU A 120 -4.93 -6.57 26.78
C LEU A 120 -4.72 -8.04 26.41
N ASN A 121 -3.55 -8.38 25.86
CA ASN A 121 -3.07 -9.75 25.72
C ASN A 121 -1.61 -9.81 26.20
N GLU A 122 -1.12 -11.00 26.54
CA GLU A 122 0.27 -11.21 26.93
C GLU A 122 0.78 -12.51 26.32
N ASN A 123 2.02 -12.50 25.85
CA ASN A 123 2.80 -13.69 25.53
C ASN A 123 4.03 -13.76 26.43
N VAL A 124 4.42 -14.96 26.86
CA VAL A 124 5.66 -15.18 27.62
C VAL A 124 6.43 -16.37 27.08
N PHE A 125 7.75 -16.22 26.95
CA PHE A 125 8.61 -17.31 26.50
C PHE A 125 9.98 -17.22 27.18
N ALA A 126 10.40 -18.34 27.74
CA ALA A 126 11.77 -18.57 28.16
C ALA A 126 12.47 -19.47 27.13
N TYR A 127 13.77 -19.72 27.30
CA TYR A 127 14.54 -20.57 26.39
C TYR A 127 14.73 -19.95 24.99
N ALA A 128 14.40 -18.67 24.84
CA ALA A 128 14.69 -17.88 23.66
C ALA A 128 16.20 -17.89 23.40
N GLU A 129 16.61 -18.23 22.18
CA GLU A 129 18.01 -18.31 21.78
C GLU A 129 18.50 -17.02 21.10
N ASP A 130 17.68 -16.49 20.20
CA ASP A 130 17.91 -15.28 19.42
C ASP A 130 16.54 -14.69 18.98
N PRO A 131 16.49 -13.50 18.35
CA PRO A 131 15.23 -12.88 17.96
C PRO A 131 14.34 -13.75 17.05
N LEU A 132 14.88 -14.35 15.98
CA LEU A 132 14.06 -15.08 15.01
C LEU A 132 13.54 -16.39 15.60
N HIS A 133 14.37 -17.13 16.34
CA HIS A 133 13.91 -18.30 17.08
C HIS A 133 12.79 -17.95 18.07
N SER A 134 12.89 -16.79 18.73
CA SER A 134 11.89 -16.34 19.71
C SER A 134 10.58 -15.95 19.04
N HIS A 135 10.65 -15.24 17.91
CA HIS A 135 9.47 -14.96 17.10
C HIS A 135 8.81 -16.25 16.62
N ALA A 136 9.60 -17.20 16.08
CA ALA A 136 9.10 -18.49 15.63
C ALA A 136 8.42 -19.28 16.77
N ALA A 137 8.96 -19.22 17.99
CA ALA A 137 8.36 -19.85 19.16
C ALA A 137 6.96 -19.33 19.46
N PHE A 138 6.76 -18.01 19.40
CA PHE A 138 5.44 -17.42 19.58
C PHE A 138 4.52 -17.62 18.38
N TYR A 139 5.06 -17.49 17.16
CA TYR A 139 4.26 -17.43 15.95
C TYR A 139 3.85 -18.81 15.45
N ILE A 140 4.74 -19.80 15.46
CA ILE A 140 4.37 -21.21 15.23
C ILE A 140 3.59 -21.73 16.44
N ASP A 141 3.91 -21.20 17.62
CA ASP A 141 3.35 -21.62 18.91
C ASP A 141 3.54 -23.12 19.14
N TRP A 142 4.76 -23.60 18.89
CA TRP A 142 5.09 -25.01 19.02
C TRP A 142 4.88 -25.48 20.47
N GLY A 143 4.36 -26.69 20.63
CA GLY A 143 4.00 -27.18 21.95
C GLY A 143 3.12 -28.41 21.94
N VAL A 144 2.59 -28.74 23.13
CA VAL A 144 1.74 -29.92 23.32
C VAL A 144 0.34 -29.63 22.79
N GLY A 145 0.08 -29.97 21.53
CA GLY A 145 -1.24 -29.90 20.92
C GLY A 145 -1.28 -30.57 19.54
N THR A 146 -2.27 -30.21 18.72
CA THR A 146 -2.46 -30.82 17.40
C THR A 146 -1.38 -30.35 16.42
N GLY A 147 -0.72 -31.30 15.76
CA GLY A 147 0.34 -31.01 14.77
C GLY A 147 1.58 -30.35 15.37
N GLY A 148 1.94 -30.68 16.61
CA GLY A 148 3.13 -30.11 17.28
C GLY A 148 3.00 -28.64 17.69
N MET A 149 1.80 -28.07 17.62
CA MET A 149 1.49 -26.69 18.00
C MET A 149 0.46 -26.66 19.14
N GLN A 150 0.48 -25.61 19.96
CA GLN A 150 -0.51 -25.37 20.99
C GLN A 150 -1.93 -25.27 20.39
N SER A 151 -2.93 -25.74 21.13
CA SER A 151 -4.33 -25.73 20.69
C SER A 151 -5.25 -25.19 21.79
N PRO A 152 -5.74 -23.93 21.66
CA PRO A 152 -5.44 -22.98 20.57
C PRO A 152 -3.99 -22.47 20.62
N ALA A 153 -3.50 -21.95 19.50
CA ALA A 153 -2.20 -21.27 19.41
C ALA A 153 -2.29 -19.86 20.01
N GLY A 154 -2.36 -19.78 21.34
CA GLY A 154 -2.59 -18.55 22.10
C GLY A 154 -1.62 -17.43 21.75
N HIS A 155 -0.34 -17.73 21.56
CA HIS A 155 0.67 -16.71 21.28
C HIS A 155 0.50 -16.09 19.90
N ARG A 156 0.30 -16.93 18.86
CA ARG A 156 -0.02 -16.49 17.50
C ARG A 156 -1.32 -15.70 17.47
N ASN A 157 -2.35 -16.16 18.18
CA ASN A 157 -3.63 -15.45 18.25
C ASN A 157 -3.49 -14.06 18.86
N ALA A 158 -2.58 -13.86 19.82
CA ALA A 158 -2.30 -12.55 20.40
C ALA A 158 -1.58 -11.64 19.40
N ILE A 159 -0.56 -12.17 18.71
CA ILE A 159 0.20 -11.46 17.66
C ILE A 159 -0.71 -11.03 16.51
N LEU A 160 -1.57 -11.90 15.99
CA LEU A 160 -2.45 -11.64 14.84
C LEU A 160 -3.80 -11.01 15.23
N SER A 161 -3.94 -10.53 16.47
CA SER A 161 -5.22 -9.99 16.87
C SER A 161 -5.44 -8.58 16.34
N SER A 162 -6.51 -8.38 15.56
CA SER A 162 -6.96 -7.05 15.10
C SER A 162 -7.42 -6.13 16.23
N GLY A 163 -7.74 -6.68 17.41
CA GLY A 163 -8.17 -5.89 18.56
C GLY A 163 -7.04 -5.34 19.42
N VAL A 164 -5.79 -5.36 18.97
CA VAL A 164 -4.65 -4.68 19.63
C VAL A 164 -3.98 -3.75 18.62
N THR A 165 -3.51 -2.60 19.10
CA THR A 165 -2.92 -1.52 18.29
C THR A 165 -1.51 -1.15 18.75
N GLU A 166 -1.14 -1.59 19.96
CA GLU A 166 0.12 -1.29 20.62
C GLU A 166 0.76 -2.55 21.20
N VAL A 167 2.08 -2.57 21.31
CA VAL A 167 2.85 -3.61 21.99
C VAL A 167 4.00 -3.02 22.80
N GLY A 168 4.30 -3.64 23.93
CA GLY A 168 5.56 -3.50 24.65
C GLY A 168 6.23 -4.85 24.75
N ILE A 169 7.54 -4.90 24.53
CA ILE A 169 8.32 -6.13 24.55
C ILE A 169 9.44 -5.93 25.58
N GLY A 170 9.56 -6.86 26.53
CA GLY A 170 10.66 -6.87 27.49
C GLY A 170 11.49 -8.11 27.32
N VAL A 171 12.78 -7.96 27.02
CA VAL A 171 13.73 -9.07 26.80
C VAL A 171 14.93 -8.94 27.70
N ALA A 172 15.27 -10.03 28.41
CA ALA A 172 16.48 -10.06 29.24
C ALA A 172 17.24 -11.37 29.10
N ALA A 173 18.58 -11.25 29.11
CA ALA A 173 19.47 -12.40 29.15
C ALA A 173 19.26 -13.17 30.46
N ALA A 174 19.16 -14.48 30.34
CA ALA A 174 18.82 -15.38 31.42
C ALA A 174 19.79 -16.57 31.47
N SER A 175 19.86 -17.23 32.62
CA SER A 175 20.69 -18.42 32.81
C SER A 175 20.00 -19.42 33.71
N GLY A 176 20.44 -20.69 33.64
CA GLY A 176 19.99 -21.73 34.57
C GLY A 176 18.53 -22.16 34.40
N GLY A 177 18.23 -22.83 33.29
CA GLY A 177 16.93 -23.49 33.07
C GLY A 177 15.79 -22.55 32.65
N ILE A 178 16.09 -21.29 32.35
CA ILE A 178 15.15 -20.31 31.77
C ILE A 178 15.82 -19.42 30.71
N GLY A 179 17.05 -19.76 30.30
CA GLY A 179 17.83 -19.00 29.33
C GLY A 179 18.04 -19.75 28.01
N PRO A 180 18.72 -19.12 27.04
CA PRO A 180 19.61 -17.97 27.24
C PRO A 180 18.93 -16.59 27.30
N TYR A 181 17.68 -16.47 26.86
CA TYR A 181 16.85 -15.27 27.09
C TYR A 181 15.48 -15.67 27.64
N ALA A 182 14.86 -14.75 28.36
CA ALA A 182 13.44 -14.76 28.69
C ALA A 182 12.79 -13.47 28.19
N MET A 183 11.53 -13.54 27.82
CA MET A 183 10.81 -12.40 27.27
C MET A 183 9.30 -12.43 27.49
N THR A 184 8.73 -11.24 27.48
CA THR A 184 7.31 -10.95 27.61
C THR A 184 6.90 -9.99 26.49
N GLN A 185 5.75 -10.23 25.87
CA GLN A 185 5.12 -9.30 24.94
C GLN A 185 3.75 -8.92 25.51
N ASP A 186 3.58 -7.66 25.89
CA ASP A 186 2.31 -7.11 26.36
C ASP A 186 1.67 -6.31 25.24
N PHE A 187 0.46 -6.70 24.85
CA PHE A 187 -0.30 -6.07 23.78
C PHE A 187 -1.47 -5.28 24.34
N GLY A 188 -1.83 -4.16 23.71
CA GLY A 188 -2.96 -3.36 24.17
C GLY A 188 -3.63 -2.49 23.11
N THR A 189 -4.82 -2.02 23.45
CA THR A 189 -5.48 -0.89 22.80
C THR A 189 -6.09 0.02 23.86
N ARG A 190 -6.03 1.34 23.63
CA ARG A 190 -6.66 2.37 24.47
C ARG A 190 -7.90 2.94 23.82
N ALA A 191 -8.87 3.39 24.62
CA ALA A 191 -10.10 3.99 24.13
C ALA A 191 -9.87 5.30 23.34
N ASP A 192 -8.77 5.98 23.60
CA ASP A 192 -8.36 7.24 22.96
C ASP A 192 -7.18 7.03 21.98
N TYR A 193 -6.97 5.80 21.50
CA TYR A 193 -5.92 5.49 20.55
C TYR A 193 -6.10 6.27 19.24
N GLN A 194 -4.98 6.71 18.67
CA GLN A 194 -4.91 7.38 17.38
C GLN A 194 -3.94 6.62 16.50
N ALA A 195 -4.30 6.43 15.23
CA ALA A 195 -3.46 5.79 14.23
C ALA A 195 -2.08 6.44 14.15
N GLN A 196 -1.07 5.61 13.91
CA GLN A 196 0.32 6.03 13.83
C GLN A 196 0.95 5.53 12.53
N LEU A 197 1.69 6.42 11.88
CA LEU A 197 2.72 6.04 10.94
C LEU A 197 3.92 5.55 11.76
N LEU A 198 4.44 4.37 11.44
CA LEU A 198 5.57 3.77 12.15
C LEU A 198 6.47 3.01 11.16
N GLY A 199 7.67 2.67 11.60
CA GLY A 199 8.58 1.86 10.82
C GLY A 199 10.00 1.96 11.33
N VAL A 200 10.96 1.59 10.50
CA VAL A 200 12.39 1.72 10.74
C VAL A 200 13.06 2.58 9.69
N VAL A 201 14.17 3.21 10.06
CA VAL A 201 15.13 3.74 9.12
C VAL A 201 16.40 2.89 9.21
N ILE A 202 16.83 2.28 8.10
CA ILE A 202 17.93 1.30 8.09
C ILE A 202 19.01 1.65 7.07
N ASP A 203 20.25 1.30 7.37
CA ASP A 203 21.33 1.13 6.39
C ASP A 203 21.41 -0.37 6.06
N ASP A 204 20.61 -0.80 5.09
CA ASP A 204 20.44 -2.20 4.70
C ASP A 204 21.75 -2.77 4.13
N ALA A 205 22.40 -3.61 4.92
CA ALA A 205 23.74 -4.09 4.65
C ALA A 205 23.75 -5.37 3.82
N ASP A 206 22.65 -6.13 3.81
CA ASP A 206 22.55 -7.41 3.13
C ASP A 206 21.54 -7.44 1.96
N GLY A 207 20.74 -6.38 1.81
CA GLY A 207 19.88 -6.11 0.66
C GLY A 207 18.57 -6.90 0.70
N ASP A 208 18.06 -7.20 1.89
CA ASP A 208 16.81 -7.92 2.08
C ASP A 208 15.58 -7.02 2.34
N ASP A 209 15.78 -5.70 2.31
CA ASP A 209 14.77 -4.66 2.55
C ASP A 209 14.07 -4.80 3.93
N PHE A 210 14.72 -5.44 4.89
CA PHE A 210 14.20 -5.69 6.23
C PHE A 210 15.18 -5.25 7.31
N TYR A 211 14.67 -5.02 8.52
CA TYR A 211 15.53 -4.62 9.64
C TYR A 211 16.37 -5.79 10.11
N ASP A 212 17.68 -5.61 10.16
CA ASP A 212 18.56 -6.41 10.99
C ASP A 212 19.23 -5.63 12.13
N ILE A 213 19.53 -6.36 13.21
CA ILE A 213 20.26 -5.82 14.36
C ILE A 213 21.61 -5.25 13.89
N GLY A 214 21.72 -3.93 13.92
CA GLY A 214 22.92 -3.19 13.56
C GLY A 214 22.71 -2.18 12.43
N GLU A 215 21.61 -2.30 11.69
CA GLU A 215 21.31 -1.47 10.53
C GLU A 215 20.52 -0.21 10.88
N GLY A 216 19.79 -0.24 12.00
CA GLY A 216 18.97 0.86 12.46
C GLY A 216 19.72 2.19 12.59
N LEU A 217 19.26 3.20 11.86
CA LEU A 217 19.78 4.56 11.90
C LEU A 217 19.02 5.42 12.90
N GLY A 218 19.69 5.74 14.01
CA GLY A 218 19.13 6.61 15.05
C GLY A 218 19.35 8.10 14.81
N GLY A 219 18.38 8.92 15.24
CA GLY A 219 18.47 10.37 15.13
C GLY A 219 18.03 10.93 13.77
N ILE A 220 17.38 10.12 12.93
CA ILE A 220 16.82 10.53 11.64
C ILE A 220 15.54 11.33 11.90
N THR A 221 15.48 12.53 11.36
CA THR A 221 14.29 13.39 11.40
C THR A 221 13.29 12.90 10.38
N VAL A 222 12.06 12.63 10.84
CA VAL A 222 10.93 12.21 10.00
C VAL A 222 9.89 13.32 10.02
N ILE A 223 9.54 13.87 8.86
CA ILE A 223 8.58 14.97 8.71
C ILE A 223 7.44 14.52 7.81
N ALA A 224 6.21 14.51 8.32
CA ALA A 224 5.00 14.25 7.52
C ALA A 224 4.21 15.55 7.33
N THR A 225 3.98 15.96 6.07
CA THR A 225 3.22 17.17 5.73
C THR A 225 2.01 16.83 4.89
N GLY A 226 0.82 17.20 5.37
CA GLY A 226 -0.45 17.00 4.68
C GLY A 226 -1.43 18.15 4.94
N ALA A 227 -2.67 18.01 4.46
CA ALA A 227 -3.70 19.04 4.62
C ALA A 227 -4.01 19.37 6.10
N ALA A 228 -3.85 18.38 7.00
CA ALA A 228 -4.05 18.55 8.44
C ALA A 228 -2.90 19.28 9.16
N GLY A 229 -1.74 19.41 8.51
CA GLY A 229 -0.57 20.10 9.05
C GLY A 229 0.74 19.35 8.80
N THR A 230 1.80 19.84 9.46
CA THR A 230 3.13 19.22 9.47
C THR A 230 3.42 18.62 10.84
N TYR A 231 3.85 17.37 10.84
CA TYR A 231 4.14 16.56 12.02
C TYR A 231 5.59 16.08 11.94
N THR A 232 6.27 15.95 13.07
CA THR A 232 7.69 15.62 13.09
C THR A 232 8.01 14.68 14.24
N THR A 233 8.84 13.67 13.97
CA THR A 233 9.44 12.78 14.96
C THR A 233 10.92 12.55 14.65
N THR A 234 11.58 11.73 15.46
CA THR A 234 12.95 11.31 15.23
C THR A 234 13.06 9.82 15.50
N SER A 235 13.79 9.09 14.64
CA SER A 235 14.06 7.68 14.89
C SER A 235 14.86 7.47 16.19
N TRP A 236 14.53 6.42 16.92
CA TRP A 236 15.22 6.00 18.12
C TRP A 236 16.61 5.45 17.80
N ALA A 237 17.43 5.22 18.83
CA ALA A 237 18.75 4.64 18.66
C ALA A 237 18.74 3.27 17.96
N SER A 238 17.62 2.54 18.02
CA SER A 238 17.41 1.26 17.33
C SER A 238 17.03 1.41 15.85
N GLY A 239 16.77 2.61 15.34
CA GLY A 239 16.29 2.86 13.97
C GLY A 239 14.77 3.01 13.84
N GLY A 240 14.00 2.48 14.80
CA GLY A 240 12.54 2.58 14.78
C GLY A 240 12.02 4.01 14.99
N TYR A 241 10.85 4.34 14.43
CA TYR A 241 10.15 5.59 14.64
C TYR A 241 8.64 5.39 14.69
N GLN A 242 7.93 6.35 15.29
CA GLN A 242 6.46 6.44 15.19
C GLN A 242 5.98 7.89 15.27
N LEU A 243 4.86 8.16 14.62
CA LEU A 243 4.25 9.47 14.51
C LEU A 243 2.72 9.35 14.43
N VAL A 244 2.02 9.96 15.38
CA VAL A 244 0.56 10.06 15.34
C VAL A 244 0.15 10.99 14.21
N LEU A 245 -0.67 10.48 13.29
CA LEU A 245 -1.18 11.23 12.15
C LEU A 245 -2.70 11.07 12.06
N PRO A 246 -3.47 12.17 11.90
CA PRO A 246 -4.86 12.09 11.48
C PRO A 246 -5.02 11.39 10.12
N GLU A 247 -6.25 10.98 9.80
CA GLU A 247 -6.60 10.50 8.46
C GLU A 247 -6.28 11.57 7.40
N GLY A 248 -5.68 11.14 6.28
CA GLY A 248 -5.32 12.02 5.17
C GLY A 248 -4.07 11.58 4.41
N VAL A 249 -3.74 12.33 3.37
CA VAL A 249 -2.52 12.11 2.57
C VAL A 249 -1.39 12.99 3.08
N TYR A 250 -0.21 12.40 3.25
CA TYR A 250 0.99 13.06 3.77
C TYR A 250 2.20 12.78 2.88
N GLU A 251 2.98 13.81 2.61
CA GLU A 251 4.35 13.68 2.13
C GLU A 251 5.28 13.52 3.33
N VAL A 252 5.94 12.38 3.43
CA VAL A 252 6.81 11.97 4.54
C VAL A 252 8.25 12.00 4.08
N SER A 253 9.09 12.84 4.68
CA SER A 253 10.51 12.91 4.37
C SER A 253 11.40 12.50 5.54
N PHE A 254 12.54 11.88 5.21
CA PHE A 254 13.55 11.40 6.14
C PHE A 254 14.86 12.13 5.89
N SER A 255 15.44 12.71 6.95
CA SER A 255 16.72 13.42 6.85
C SER A 255 17.55 13.28 8.12
N GLY A 256 18.85 13.06 7.98
CA GLY A 256 19.74 12.88 9.13
C GLY A 256 21.11 12.31 8.75
N ALA A 257 21.94 12.08 9.76
CA ALA A 257 23.25 11.45 9.53
C ALA A 257 23.04 9.99 9.10
N GLY A 258 23.66 9.59 7.98
CA GLY A 258 23.49 8.26 7.38
C GLY A 258 22.71 8.27 6.07
N ILE A 259 21.86 9.28 5.85
CA ILE A 259 21.09 9.46 4.61
C ILE A 259 21.86 10.44 3.71
N SER A 260 22.28 9.98 2.54
CA SER A 260 23.03 10.76 1.55
C SER A 260 22.15 11.23 0.39
N GLY A 261 21.04 11.91 0.68
CA GLY A 261 20.06 12.32 -0.33
C GLY A 261 18.78 12.84 0.32
N GLU A 262 17.70 12.83 -0.45
CA GLU A 262 16.35 13.05 0.06
C GLU A 262 15.57 11.74 -0.04
N LEU A 263 15.00 11.29 1.07
CA LEU A 263 14.06 10.18 1.10
C LEU A 263 12.69 10.79 1.37
N SER A 264 11.76 10.68 0.43
CA SER A 264 10.42 11.24 0.52
C SER A 264 9.38 10.26 -0.05
N TYR A 265 8.30 10.03 0.69
CA TYR A 265 7.23 9.08 0.36
C TYR A 265 5.86 9.73 0.54
N SER A 266 4.91 9.43 -0.35
CA SER A 266 3.51 9.81 -0.14
C SER A 266 2.76 8.66 0.54
N VAL A 267 2.07 8.93 1.65
CA VAL A 267 1.29 7.93 2.40
C VAL A 267 -0.14 8.39 2.64
N ALA A 268 -1.08 7.45 2.57
CA ALA A 268 -2.48 7.67 2.94
C ALA A 268 -2.76 7.04 4.32
N MET A 269 -2.95 7.88 5.34
CA MET A 269 -3.32 7.46 6.68
C MET A 269 -4.83 7.22 6.78
N GLY A 270 -5.20 6.04 7.27
CA GLY A 270 -6.55 5.68 7.69
C GLY A 270 -6.74 5.76 9.21
N ASP A 271 -7.70 5.00 9.73
CA ASP A 271 -7.98 4.87 11.17
C ASP A 271 -7.16 3.77 11.87
N GLU A 272 -6.35 3.03 11.10
CA GLU A 272 -5.40 2.03 11.58
C GLU A 272 -3.94 2.48 11.41
N ASN A 273 -3.02 1.83 12.13
CA ASN A 273 -1.58 2.11 11.97
C ASN A 273 -1.11 1.75 10.57
N LEU A 274 -0.08 2.47 10.10
CA LEU A 274 0.57 2.23 8.81
C LEU A 274 2.06 2.05 9.02
N LYS A 275 2.64 1.03 8.37
CA LYS A 275 4.09 0.81 8.35
C LYS A 275 4.71 1.46 7.12
N LEU A 276 5.78 2.22 7.31
CA LEU A 276 6.63 2.77 6.26
C LEU A 276 8.08 2.66 6.72
N ASP A 277 8.85 1.81 6.06
CA ASP A 277 10.29 1.73 6.30
C ASP A 277 11.04 2.63 5.32
N ALA A 278 12.22 3.08 5.71
CA ALA A 278 13.07 3.93 4.90
C ALA A 278 14.48 3.36 4.86
N ILE A 279 14.98 3.05 3.66
CA ILE A 279 16.29 2.44 3.47
C ILE A 279 17.26 3.53 3.02
N ALA A 280 18.31 3.78 3.80
CA ALA A 280 19.27 4.84 3.52
C ALA A 280 20.06 4.62 2.22
N GLY A 281 20.23 3.37 1.79
CA GLY A 281 20.79 3.04 0.48
C GLY A 281 19.91 3.47 -0.69
N GLU A 282 18.60 3.57 -0.47
CA GLU A 282 17.65 4.16 -1.42
C GLU A 282 17.66 5.69 -1.39
N ALA A 283 18.41 6.31 -0.46
CA ALA A 283 18.53 7.75 -0.41
C ALA A 283 19.32 8.23 -1.62
N VAL A 284 18.58 8.81 -2.54
CA VAL A 284 19.07 9.16 -3.85
C VAL A 284 19.05 10.67 -4.02
N ALA A 285 20.02 11.15 -4.77
CA ALA A 285 20.14 12.57 -5.06
C ALA A 285 19.23 12.92 -6.24
N GLY A 286 17.91 12.86 -6.04
CA GLY A 286 16.93 13.28 -7.05
C GLY A 286 15.87 12.26 -7.46
N ASP A 287 15.89 11.02 -6.97
CA ASP A 287 14.97 9.96 -7.45
C ASP A 287 13.68 9.81 -6.62
N LEU A 288 12.76 8.97 -7.12
CA LEU A 288 11.35 8.92 -6.72
C LEU A 288 10.91 7.50 -6.36
N ILE A 289 10.57 7.29 -5.09
CA ILE A 289 10.06 6.02 -4.54
C ILE A 289 8.71 6.30 -3.90
N SER A 290 7.65 5.61 -4.34
CA SER A 290 6.28 6.01 -3.99
C SER A 290 5.27 4.89 -4.18
N SER A 291 4.19 4.93 -3.39
CA SER A 291 2.97 4.12 -3.63
C SER A 291 1.96 4.85 -4.54
N ALA A 292 2.33 6.02 -5.06
CA ALA A 292 1.49 6.81 -5.95
C ALA A 292 1.25 6.07 -7.26
N ALA A 293 0.06 6.23 -7.83
CA ALA A 293 -0.30 5.66 -9.12
C ALA A 293 0.61 6.13 -10.30
N LEU A 294 1.39 7.21 -10.12
CA LEU A 294 2.36 7.71 -11.10
C LEU A 294 3.67 8.15 -10.43
N LEU A 295 4.78 7.58 -10.88
CA LEU A 295 6.15 7.97 -10.55
C LEU A 295 6.80 8.50 -11.83
N GLN A 296 7.28 9.74 -11.82
CA GLN A 296 7.88 10.36 -13.00
C GLN A 296 9.25 10.96 -12.69
N GLY A 297 10.29 10.29 -13.18
CA GLY A 297 11.70 10.65 -13.11
C GLY A 297 12.07 11.89 -13.89
N THR A 298 13.23 12.45 -13.55
CA THR A 298 13.82 13.64 -14.13
C THR A 298 14.83 13.26 -15.23
N PRO A 299 15.59 14.23 -15.79
CA PRO A 299 16.69 13.95 -16.70
C PRO A 299 18.00 13.43 -16.05
N ALA A 300 17.97 12.96 -14.79
CA ALA A 300 19.11 12.38 -14.09
C ALA A 300 19.07 10.84 -14.17
N ASP A 301 20.19 10.17 -13.88
CA ASP A 301 20.18 8.70 -13.76
C ASP A 301 19.51 8.31 -12.43
N GLU A 302 18.34 7.69 -12.48
CA GLU A 302 17.45 7.52 -11.30
C GLU A 302 16.94 6.09 -11.10
N LEU A 303 16.62 5.74 -9.86
CA LEU A 303 15.79 4.59 -9.50
C LEU A 303 14.34 5.05 -9.27
N LEU A 304 13.40 4.49 -10.05
CA LEU A 304 11.98 4.63 -9.80
C LEU A 304 11.43 3.30 -9.28
N GLN A 305 10.88 3.31 -8.07
CA GLN A 305 10.38 2.09 -7.45
C GLN A 305 8.95 2.28 -6.95
N GLY A 306 8.06 1.49 -7.53
CA GLY A 306 6.69 1.29 -7.08
C GLY A 306 6.64 0.38 -5.85
N LEU A 307 5.64 0.62 -5.00
CA LEU A 307 5.44 -0.09 -3.73
C LEU A 307 4.00 -0.58 -3.59
N GLY A 308 3.80 -1.79 -3.06
CA GLY A 308 2.48 -2.38 -2.74
C GLY A 308 1.94 -3.32 -3.81
N GLU A 309 0.62 -3.60 -3.78
CA GLU A 309 -0.15 -4.31 -4.83
C GLU A 309 -1.00 -3.33 -5.66
N VAL A 310 -0.54 -2.08 -5.79
CA VAL A 310 -1.29 -1.02 -6.46
C VAL A 310 -0.80 -0.94 -7.90
N ASP A 311 -1.70 -0.93 -8.87
CA ASP A 311 -1.33 -0.75 -10.27
C ASP A 311 -0.73 0.65 -10.48
N GLN A 312 0.55 0.73 -10.81
CA GLN A 312 1.29 1.99 -10.90
C GLN A 312 1.88 2.23 -12.30
N THR A 313 2.14 3.50 -12.62
CA THR A 313 2.89 3.89 -13.82
C THR A 313 4.21 4.52 -13.41
N LEU A 314 5.34 3.95 -13.85
CA LEU A 314 6.68 4.46 -13.60
C LEU A 314 7.27 5.01 -14.90
N ILE A 315 7.85 6.20 -14.88
CA ILE A 315 8.37 6.90 -16.06
C ILE A 315 9.76 7.45 -15.77
N GLY A 316 10.82 6.77 -16.22
CA GLY A 316 12.21 7.11 -15.92
C GLY A 316 12.64 8.50 -16.37
N GLY A 317 12.11 8.99 -17.50
CA GLY A 317 12.46 10.31 -17.99
C GLY A 317 13.72 10.29 -18.86
N GLY A 318 14.78 10.99 -18.47
CA GLY A 318 16.02 11.00 -19.25
C GLY A 318 17.18 10.57 -18.37
N GLY A 319 18.11 9.78 -18.87
CA GLY A 319 19.17 9.24 -18.01
C GLY A 319 19.34 7.75 -18.27
N SER A 320 20.10 7.11 -17.38
CA SER A 320 20.22 5.66 -17.29
C SER A 320 19.40 5.17 -16.11
N ASP A 321 18.09 5.12 -16.29
CA ASP A 321 17.16 4.87 -15.19
C ASP A 321 16.97 3.38 -14.92
N THR A 322 16.68 3.05 -13.66
CA THR A 322 16.28 1.73 -13.19
C THR A 322 14.84 1.82 -12.72
N LEU A 323 13.93 1.02 -13.28
CA LEU A 323 12.52 1.03 -12.92
C LEU A 323 12.12 -0.30 -12.29
N LEU A 324 11.50 -0.27 -11.11
CA LEU A 324 11.05 -1.43 -10.35
C LEU A 324 9.56 -1.25 -10.02
N GLY A 325 8.67 -2.04 -10.62
CA GLY A 325 7.21 -1.87 -10.43
C GLY A 325 6.73 -2.19 -9.02
N GLY A 326 7.37 -3.15 -8.34
CA GLY A 326 6.83 -3.70 -7.10
C GLY A 326 5.83 -4.82 -7.39
N GLY A 327 4.74 -4.87 -6.62
CA GLY A 327 3.59 -5.74 -6.88
C GLY A 327 2.42 -4.94 -7.49
N GLY A 328 1.37 -5.63 -7.95
CA GLY A 328 0.30 -5.03 -8.75
C GLY A 328 0.55 -5.16 -10.27
N ASP A 329 -0.36 -4.65 -11.08
CA ASP A 329 -0.26 -4.65 -12.54
C ASP A 329 0.36 -3.33 -13.05
N ASP A 330 1.69 -3.21 -12.90
CA ASP A 330 2.40 -1.96 -13.19
C ASP A 330 2.77 -1.74 -14.67
N LEU A 331 2.97 -0.47 -15.01
CA LEU A 331 3.38 0.01 -16.32
C LEU A 331 4.70 0.80 -16.22
N LEU A 332 5.78 0.26 -16.79
CA LEU A 332 7.13 0.82 -16.68
C LEU A 332 7.60 1.42 -18.02
N PHE A 333 7.95 2.70 -18.01
CA PHE A 333 8.50 3.46 -19.15
C PHE A 333 9.93 3.89 -18.85
N GLY A 334 10.91 3.25 -19.51
CA GLY A 334 12.33 3.50 -19.25
C GLY A 334 12.87 4.87 -19.68
N ASP A 335 12.09 5.66 -20.41
CA ASP A 335 12.40 7.03 -20.80
C ASP A 335 11.17 7.94 -20.64
N GLN A 336 11.23 9.16 -21.16
CA GLN A 336 10.08 10.08 -21.16
C GLN A 336 8.83 9.33 -21.61
N ALA A 337 7.73 9.55 -20.89
CA ALA A 337 6.42 9.11 -21.31
C ALA A 337 6.30 9.34 -22.82
N PHE A 338 5.73 8.39 -23.55
CA PHE A 338 5.04 8.79 -24.77
C PHE A 338 4.03 9.83 -24.32
N GLU A 339 4.38 11.11 -24.47
CA GLU A 339 3.45 12.17 -24.11
C GLU A 339 2.26 11.94 -25.03
N GLY A 340 1.16 11.51 -24.42
CA GLY A 340 -0.14 11.75 -24.98
C GLY A 340 -0.19 13.24 -25.36
N PRO A 341 -0.98 13.60 -26.37
CA PRO A 341 -0.99 14.98 -26.85
C PRO A 341 -1.12 15.97 -25.68
N ALA A 342 -0.40 17.09 -25.70
CA ALA A 342 -0.20 17.95 -24.50
C ALA A 342 -1.51 18.47 -23.88
N GLU A 343 -2.60 18.45 -24.66
CA GLU A 343 -3.96 18.85 -24.28
C GLU A 343 -4.89 17.64 -24.04
N GLY A 344 -4.34 16.44 -24.02
CA GLY A 344 -5.02 15.17 -23.84
C GLY A 344 -5.75 15.05 -22.51
N ASP A 345 -5.10 15.37 -21.40
CA ASP A 345 -5.74 15.37 -20.08
C ASP A 345 -6.91 16.35 -20.01
N THR A 346 -6.77 17.48 -20.71
CA THR A 346 -7.82 18.49 -20.80
C THR A 346 -9.02 17.96 -21.59
N VAL A 347 -8.79 17.24 -22.68
CA VAL A 347 -9.85 16.56 -23.45
C VAL A 347 -10.51 15.46 -22.63
N TYR A 348 -9.73 14.64 -21.92
CA TYR A 348 -10.23 13.60 -21.03
C TYR A 348 -11.18 14.17 -19.98
N ARG A 349 -10.76 15.24 -19.28
CA ARG A 349 -11.60 15.95 -18.30
C ARG A 349 -12.83 16.59 -18.93
N LEU A 350 -12.79 17.05 -20.18
CA LEU A 350 -13.98 17.56 -20.87
C LEU A 350 -15.00 16.45 -21.14
N TYR A 351 -14.56 15.24 -21.52
CA TYR A 351 -15.44 14.08 -21.67
C TYR A 351 -16.12 13.72 -20.34
N LEU A 352 -15.36 13.64 -19.24
CA LEU A 352 -15.94 13.36 -17.92
C LEU A 352 -16.91 14.48 -17.49
N ALA A 353 -16.47 15.74 -17.52
CA ALA A 353 -17.30 16.86 -17.06
C ALA A 353 -18.60 17.01 -17.87
N THR A 354 -18.58 16.74 -19.18
CA THR A 354 -19.74 16.98 -20.05
C THR A 354 -20.56 15.75 -20.37
N LEU A 355 -20.00 14.53 -20.32
CA LEU A 355 -20.67 13.30 -20.76
C LEU A 355 -20.60 12.17 -19.73
N ASP A 356 -19.94 12.38 -18.59
CA ASP A 356 -19.81 11.41 -17.50
C ASP A 356 -19.24 10.04 -17.94
N ARG A 357 -18.29 10.08 -18.86
CA ARG A 357 -17.62 8.89 -19.39
C ARG A 357 -16.24 9.22 -19.93
N ALA A 358 -15.35 8.24 -19.92
CA ALA A 358 -14.07 8.35 -20.63
C ALA A 358 -14.29 8.53 -22.15
N PRO A 359 -13.35 9.20 -22.85
CA PRO A 359 -13.35 9.25 -24.31
C PRO A 359 -13.25 7.87 -24.95
N ASN A 360 -13.53 7.81 -26.25
CA ASN A 360 -12.95 6.77 -27.11
C ASN A 360 -11.67 7.30 -27.76
N LEU A 361 -10.81 6.39 -28.23
CA LEU A 361 -9.47 6.75 -28.73
C LEU A 361 -9.53 7.75 -29.89
N GLU A 362 -10.42 7.53 -30.86
CA GLU A 362 -10.58 8.44 -32.02
C GLU A 362 -11.01 9.85 -31.59
N GLY A 363 -11.99 9.94 -30.68
CA GLY A 363 -12.51 11.19 -30.16
C GLY A 363 -11.50 11.92 -29.27
N TYR A 364 -10.69 11.20 -28.51
CA TYR A 364 -9.57 11.75 -27.75
C TYR A 364 -8.54 12.36 -28.70
N GLY A 365 -7.95 11.56 -29.60
CA GLY A 365 -6.91 12.00 -30.52
C GLY A 365 -7.35 13.17 -31.42
N ASN A 366 -8.59 13.17 -31.92
CA ASN A 366 -9.08 14.24 -32.78
C ASN A 366 -9.17 15.60 -32.07
N TRP A 367 -9.70 15.63 -30.84
CA TRP A 367 -9.84 16.87 -30.10
C TRP A 367 -8.49 17.38 -29.60
N SER A 368 -7.65 16.48 -29.11
CA SER A 368 -6.31 16.85 -28.62
C SER A 368 -5.46 17.44 -29.74
N ALA A 369 -5.42 16.82 -30.92
CA ALA A 369 -4.67 17.35 -32.07
C ALA A 369 -5.16 18.73 -32.54
N ARG A 370 -6.44 19.05 -32.38
CA ARG A 370 -7.00 20.38 -32.73
C ARG A 370 -6.64 21.44 -31.71
N LEU A 371 -6.51 21.08 -30.44
CA LEU A 371 -6.02 21.98 -29.40
C LEU A 371 -4.52 22.23 -29.58
N GLU A 372 -3.72 21.17 -29.75
CA GLU A 372 -2.27 21.22 -30.01
C GLU A 372 -1.92 22.13 -31.19
N SER A 373 -2.61 21.94 -32.32
CA SER A 373 -2.36 22.72 -33.53
C SER A 373 -2.88 24.16 -33.44
N GLY A 374 -3.59 24.51 -32.36
CA GLY A 374 -4.30 25.78 -32.22
C GLY A 374 -5.46 25.97 -33.20
N ALA A 375 -5.89 24.90 -33.88
CA ALA A 375 -7.02 24.93 -34.81
C ALA A 375 -8.37 25.18 -34.11
N LYS A 376 -8.44 24.84 -32.82
CA LYS A 376 -9.55 25.12 -31.92
C LYS A 376 -9.02 25.67 -30.60
N THR A 377 -9.73 26.62 -30.00
CA THR A 377 -9.51 26.98 -28.60
C THR A 377 -10.20 25.98 -27.68
N LEU A 378 -9.77 25.93 -26.41
CA LEU A 378 -10.40 25.09 -25.39
C LEU A 378 -11.90 25.41 -25.21
N GLU A 379 -12.27 26.69 -25.30
CA GLU A 379 -13.67 27.13 -25.26
C GLU A 379 -14.47 26.65 -26.47
N GLU A 380 -13.89 26.67 -27.68
CA GLU A 380 -14.53 26.12 -28.88
C GLU A 380 -14.71 24.61 -28.80
N VAL A 381 -13.77 23.88 -28.18
CA VAL A 381 -13.91 22.44 -27.93
C VAL A 381 -15.02 22.17 -26.91
N ALA A 382 -15.04 22.87 -25.77
CA ALA A 382 -16.13 22.78 -24.79
C ALA A 382 -17.50 23.15 -25.38
N SER A 383 -17.55 24.13 -26.28
CA SER A 383 -18.74 24.43 -27.08
C SER A 383 -19.13 23.29 -28.01
N GLY A 384 -18.16 22.57 -28.57
CA GLY A 384 -18.37 21.36 -29.37
C GLY A 384 -19.03 20.24 -28.56
N PHE A 385 -18.57 20.00 -27.33
CA PHE A 385 -19.16 18.99 -26.43
C PHE A 385 -20.61 19.32 -26.05
N THR A 386 -20.83 20.51 -25.49
CA THR A 386 -22.16 20.95 -25.04
C THR A 386 -23.17 21.11 -26.20
N GLY A 387 -22.67 21.43 -27.39
CA GLY A 387 -23.46 21.50 -28.64
C GLY A 387 -23.58 20.17 -29.40
N SER A 388 -22.94 19.09 -28.93
CA SER A 388 -22.90 17.82 -29.65
C SER A 388 -24.26 17.11 -29.65
N ALA A 389 -24.53 16.36 -30.71
CA ALA A 389 -25.74 15.52 -30.77
C ALA A 389 -25.78 14.49 -29.62
N GLU A 390 -24.61 14.04 -29.15
CA GLU A 390 -24.50 13.13 -28.02
C GLU A 390 -24.93 13.78 -26.70
N PHE A 391 -24.42 14.97 -26.39
CA PHE A 391 -24.82 15.72 -25.20
C PHE A 391 -26.33 16.01 -25.21
N GLN A 392 -26.85 16.49 -26.35
CA GLN A 392 -28.28 16.79 -26.51
C GLN A 392 -29.15 15.54 -26.43
N LYS A 393 -28.68 14.39 -26.89
CA LYS A 393 -29.40 13.11 -26.79
C LYS A 393 -29.39 12.56 -25.35
N THR A 394 -28.28 12.74 -24.63
CA THR A 394 -28.08 12.20 -23.29
C THR A 394 -28.87 13.00 -22.25
N TYR A 395 -28.79 14.33 -22.30
CA TYR A 395 -29.38 15.19 -21.26
C TYR A 395 -30.59 16.01 -21.72
N GLY A 396 -30.88 16.06 -23.02
CA GLY A 396 -31.98 16.86 -23.55
C GLY A 396 -31.77 18.36 -23.41
N ALA A 397 -32.88 19.11 -23.51
CA ALA A 397 -32.86 20.56 -23.34
C ALA A 397 -32.82 20.92 -21.85
N LEU A 398 -31.64 21.31 -21.35
CA LEU A 398 -31.44 21.79 -19.99
C LEU A 398 -31.61 23.32 -19.91
N ASP A 399 -32.26 23.81 -18.86
CA ASP A 399 -32.14 25.20 -18.43
C ASP A 399 -30.81 25.43 -17.69
N ASN A 400 -30.54 26.66 -17.22
CA ASN A 400 -29.25 26.99 -16.61
C ASN A 400 -29.04 26.29 -15.27
N GLU A 401 -30.10 26.11 -14.48
CA GLU A 401 -30.03 25.41 -13.20
C GLU A 401 -29.77 23.91 -13.39
N GLY A 402 -30.48 23.26 -14.33
CA GLY A 402 -30.25 21.87 -14.69
C GLY A 402 -28.86 21.65 -15.29
N PHE A 403 -28.35 22.59 -16.07
CA PHE A 403 -27.00 22.52 -16.62
C PHE A 403 -25.90 22.59 -15.54
N VAL A 404 -26.02 23.50 -14.57
CA VAL A 404 -25.05 23.59 -13.46
C VAL A 404 -25.13 22.35 -12.56
N THR A 405 -26.33 21.88 -12.26
CA THR A 405 -26.54 20.68 -11.43
C THR A 405 -25.91 19.44 -12.07
N LEU A 406 -26.03 19.30 -13.39
CA LEU A 406 -25.37 18.23 -14.14
C LEU A 406 -23.84 18.26 -13.94
N LEU A 407 -23.21 19.43 -14.09
CA LEU A 407 -21.75 19.55 -13.96
C LEU A 407 -21.28 19.23 -12.54
N TYR A 408 -22.04 19.60 -11.51
CA TYR A 408 -21.75 19.22 -10.13
C TYR A 408 -21.74 17.70 -9.95
N ASN A 409 -22.72 17.00 -10.52
CA ASN A 409 -22.78 15.55 -10.43
C ASN A 409 -21.61 14.89 -11.19
N ASN A 410 -21.39 15.26 -12.44
CA ASN A 410 -20.33 14.64 -13.25
C ASN A 410 -18.90 14.92 -12.74
N VAL A 411 -18.67 16.06 -12.07
CA VAL A 411 -17.32 16.52 -11.69
C VAL A 411 -17.03 16.24 -10.21
N LEU A 412 -18.04 16.40 -9.35
CA LEU A 412 -17.88 16.36 -7.89
C LEU A 412 -18.66 15.20 -7.24
N ASP A 413 -19.37 14.38 -8.01
CA ASP A 413 -20.21 13.26 -7.54
C ASP A 413 -21.19 13.67 -6.42
N ARG A 414 -21.70 14.90 -6.49
CA ARG A 414 -22.60 15.45 -5.47
C ARG A 414 -23.52 16.52 -6.02
N ASP A 415 -24.65 16.71 -5.36
CA ASP A 415 -25.54 17.83 -5.60
C ASP A 415 -24.88 19.19 -5.27
N PRO A 416 -25.23 20.26 -6.01
CA PRO A 416 -24.76 21.60 -5.70
C PRO A 416 -25.34 22.11 -4.38
N ASP A 417 -24.54 22.84 -3.61
CA ASP A 417 -25.07 23.64 -2.51
C ASP A 417 -25.82 24.86 -3.04
N ALA A 418 -26.75 25.40 -2.24
CA ALA A 418 -27.61 26.51 -2.65
C ALA A 418 -26.85 27.78 -3.05
N THR A 419 -25.66 28.02 -2.47
CA THR A 419 -24.85 29.20 -2.76
C THR A 419 -24.07 29.02 -4.07
N GLY A 420 -23.46 27.84 -4.26
CA GLY A 420 -22.79 27.46 -5.49
C GLY A 420 -23.72 27.51 -6.69
N LEU A 421 -24.89 26.87 -6.60
CA LEU A 421 -25.90 26.86 -7.65
C LEU A 421 -26.33 28.28 -8.04
N ALA A 422 -26.69 29.10 -7.05
CA ALA A 422 -27.13 30.48 -7.29
C ALA A 422 -26.05 31.33 -7.98
N ASN A 423 -24.79 31.16 -7.60
CA ASN A 423 -23.67 31.91 -8.19
C ASN A 423 -23.44 31.54 -9.66
N TRP A 424 -23.41 30.25 -9.99
CA TRP A 424 -23.18 29.80 -11.36
C TRP A 424 -24.37 30.13 -12.27
N THR A 425 -25.60 29.89 -11.81
CA THR A 425 -26.81 30.20 -12.57
C THR A 425 -26.94 31.71 -12.82
N ALA A 426 -26.62 32.57 -11.85
CA ALA A 426 -26.66 34.03 -12.04
C ALA A 426 -25.66 34.53 -13.11
N ARG A 427 -24.50 33.88 -13.26
CA ARG A 427 -23.53 34.23 -14.30
C ARG A 427 -24.03 33.88 -15.71
N LEU A 428 -24.71 32.73 -15.84
CA LEU A 428 -25.34 32.29 -17.07
C LEU A 428 -26.55 33.18 -17.43
N ASP A 429 -27.43 33.45 -16.46
CA ASP A 429 -28.63 34.28 -16.66
C ASP A 429 -28.28 35.74 -16.98
N GLY A 430 -27.22 36.26 -16.34
CA GLY A 430 -26.68 37.59 -16.62
C GLY A 430 -25.89 37.69 -17.92
N GLY A 431 -25.68 36.56 -18.63
CA GLY A 431 -24.88 36.50 -19.86
C GLY A 431 -23.41 36.89 -19.69
N SER A 432 -22.92 36.90 -18.43
CA SER A 432 -21.54 37.24 -18.12
C SER A 432 -20.59 36.08 -18.41
N TRP A 433 -21.12 34.85 -18.41
CA TRP A 433 -20.45 33.61 -18.78
C TRP A 433 -21.37 32.81 -19.68
N SER A 434 -20.79 32.13 -20.66
CA SER A 434 -21.42 31.15 -21.52
C SER A 434 -21.36 29.75 -20.88
N ARG A 435 -22.16 28.81 -21.39
CA ARG A 435 -22.12 27.41 -20.94
C ARG A 435 -20.74 26.75 -21.11
N PRO A 436 -20.02 26.94 -22.24
CA PRO A 436 -18.65 26.47 -22.38
C PRO A 436 -17.72 27.01 -21.29
N GLU A 437 -17.78 28.30 -20.98
CA GLU A 437 -16.94 28.90 -19.92
C GLU A 437 -17.24 28.29 -18.54
N VAL A 438 -18.50 27.98 -18.24
CA VAL A 438 -18.86 27.27 -17.00
C VAL A 438 -18.29 25.85 -17.00
N VAL A 439 -18.37 25.10 -18.10
CA VAL A 439 -17.73 23.76 -18.20
C VAL A 439 -16.24 23.85 -17.89
N LEU A 440 -15.54 24.84 -18.45
CA LEU A 440 -14.11 25.04 -18.18
C LEU A 440 -13.84 25.37 -16.72
N GLY A 441 -14.71 26.15 -16.08
CA GLY A 441 -14.61 26.44 -14.65
C GLY A 441 -14.65 25.19 -13.76
N PHE A 442 -15.46 24.19 -14.13
CA PHE A 442 -15.52 22.91 -13.43
C PHE A 442 -14.38 21.97 -13.82
N SER A 443 -14.16 21.77 -15.13
CA SER A 443 -13.19 20.79 -15.64
C SER A 443 -11.73 21.16 -15.34
N GLN A 444 -11.45 22.44 -15.11
CA GLN A 444 -10.13 22.94 -14.73
C GLN A 444 -10.06 23.38 -13.26
N SER A 445 -11.04 22.99 -12.44
CA SER A 445 -10.94 23.19 -11.00
C SER A 445 -9.80 22.35 -10.42
N ALA A 446 -9.11 22.87 -9.41
CA ALA A 446 -7.96 22.19 -8.80
C ALA A 446 -8.33 20.80 -8.24
N GLU A 447 -9.53 20.68 -7.65
CA GLU A 447 -10.07 19.42 -7.13
C GLU A 447 -10.27 18.38 -8.24
N PHE A 448 -10.85 18.77 -9.37
CA PHE A 448 -11.11 17.84 -10.46
C PHE A 448 -9.85 17.45 -11.23
N ILE A 449 -8.91 18.38 -11.39
CA ILE A 449 -7.58 18.08 -11.94
C ILE A 449 -6.89 17.03 -11.08
N ALA A 450 -6.87 17.22 -9.75
CA ALA A 450 -6.24 16.26 -8.84
C ALA A 450 -6.93 14.89 -8.88
N LYS A 451 -8.27 14.85 -8.88
CA LYS A 451 -9.05 13.60 -8.92
C LYS A 451 -8.83 12.77 -10.19
N THR A 452 -8.57 13.42 -11.33
CA THR A 452 -8.53 12.75 -12.64
C THR A 452 -7.13 12.64 -13.24
N ALA A 453 -6.09 13.10 -12.53
CA ALA A 453 -4.72 13.15 -13.05
C ALA A 453 -4.19 11.76 -13.45
N ALA A 454 -4.36 10.75 -12.57
CA ALA A 454 -3.89 9.39 -12.84
C ALA A 454 -4.62 8.75 -14.03
N ASP A 455 -5.96 8.79 -14.04
CA ASP A 455 -6.77 8.20 -15.12
C ASP A 455 -6.51 8.89 -16.48
N ALA A 456 -6.34 10.21 -16.48
CA ALA A 456 -6.05 10.97 -17.70
C ALA A 456 -4.68 10.62 -18.27
N ALA A 457 -3.64 10.53 -17.42
CA ALA A 457 -2.29 10.15 -17.82
C ALA A 457 -2.26 8.70 -18.37
N ALA A 458 -2.86 7.75 -17.66
CA ALA A 458 -2.97 6.35 -18.09
C ALA A 458 -3.70 6.23 -19.44
N TYR A 459 -4.77 7.00 -19.64
CA TYR A 459 -5.50 7.01 -20.91
C TYR A 459 -4.68 7.60 -22.06
N GLY A 460 -3.95 8.69 -21.83
CA GLY A 460 -3.07 9.30 -22.82
C GLY A 460 -1.96 8.36 -23.28
N ILE A 461 -1.41 7.59 -22.34
CA ILE A 461 -0.43 6.55 -22.59
C ILE A 461 -1.03 5.39 -23.42
N HIS A 462 -2.20 4.87 -23.02
CA HIS A 462 -2.90 3.83 -23.77
C HIS A 462 -3.20 4.29 -25.21
N HIS A 463 -3.61 5.55 -25.39
CA HIS A 463 -3.80 6.14 -26.71
C HIS A 463 -2.50 6.16 -27.54
N ALA A 464 -1.40 6.64 -26.98
CA ALA A 464 -0.11 6.68 -27.66
C ALA A 464 0.40 5.29 -28.07
N LEU A 465 0.22 4.28 -27.20
CA LEU A 465 0.56 2.88 -27.50
C LEU A 465 -0.33 2.27 -28.60
N SER A 466 -1.59 2.72 -28.68
CA SER A 466 -2.55 2.26 -29.70
C SER A 466 -2.26 2.82 -31.11
N GLU A 467 -1.66 4.01 -31.22
CA GLU A 467 -1.24 4.60 -32.49
C GLU A 467 0.09 4.00 -33.02
N GLY A 468 0.88 3.35 -32.15
CA GLY A 468 2.21 2.78 -32.42
C GLY A 468 2.27 1.37 -33.03
N GLY A 469 1.15 0.76 -33.42
CA GLY A 469 1.14 -0.42 -34.31
C GLY A 469 1.37 -1.81 -33.68
N ALA A 470 1.48 -1.95 -32.37
CA ALA A 470 1.61 -3.25 -31.69
C ALA A 470 0.32 -3.73 -30.98
N ALA A 471 -0.63 -2.83 -30.67
CA ALA A 471 -1.79 -3.14 -29.82
C ALA A 471 -3.10 -3.49 -30.58
N SER A 472 -3.15 -3.45 -31.92
CA SER A 472 -4.42 -3.71 -32.64
C SER A 472 -4.91 -5.15 -32.53
N TRP A 473 -4.02 -6.11 -32.27
CA TRP A 473 -4.37 -7.53 -32.23
C TRP A 473 -4.94 -8.01 -30.89
N GLY A 474 -4.50 -7.40 -29.79
CA GLY A 474 -4.99 -7.71 -28.45
C GLY A 474 -6.45 -7.31 -28.29
N ASP A 475 -6.80 -6.10 -28.74
CA ASP A 475 -8.16 -5.56 -28.67
C ASP A 475 -9.18 -6.39 -29.47
N ASP A 476 -8.78 -6.81 -30.67
CA ASP A 476 -9.58 -7.65 -31.56
C ASP A 476 -9.84 -9.06 -30.98
N VAL A 477 -8.88 -9.60 -30.23
CA VAL A 477 -9.01 -10.89 -29.52
C VAL A 477 -9.80 -10.73 -28.23
N PHE A 478 -9.58 -9.67 -27.47
CA PHE A 478 -10.35 -9.38 -26.26
C PHE A 478 -11.84 -9.19 -26.58
N ARG A 479 -12.16 -8.42 -27.63
CA ARG A 479 -13.53 -8.28 -28.13
C ARG A 479 -14.11 -9.60 -28.62
N LEU A 480 -13.30 -10.47 -29.22
CA LEU A 480 -13.74 -11.79 -29.65
C LEU A 480 -14.15 -12.65 -28.44
N TYR A 481 -13.34 -12.69 -27.38
CA TYR A 481 -13.68 -13.39 -26.13
C TYR A 481 -14.95 -12.82 -25.47
N GLN A 482 -15.05 -11.50 -25.34
CA GLN A 482 -16.24 -10.87 -24.76
C GLN A 482 -17.50 -11.13 -25.60
N ALA A 483 -17.41 -11.04 -26.93
CA ALA A 483 -18.57 -11.21 -27.80
C ALA A 483 -19.05 -12.66 -27.94
N THR A 484 -18.18 -13.65 -27.66
CA THR A 484 -18.47 -15.06 -27.95
C THR A 484 -18.55 -15.92 -26.69
N LEU A 485 -17.88 -15.54 -25.61
CA LEU A 485 -17.81 -16.26 -24.34
C LEU A 485 -18.25 -15.44 -23.13
N ASP A 486 -18.60 -14.15 -23.32
CA ASP A 486 -19.07 -13.22 -22.26
C ASP A 486 -18.12 -13.13 -21.05
N ARG A 487 -16.82 -13.16 -21.34
CA ARG A 487 -15.76 -13.00 -20.34
C ARG A 487 -14.46 -12.49 -20.96
N ALA A 488 -13.56 -12.03 -20.11
CA ALA A 488 -12.18 -11.75 -20.47
C ALA A 488 -11.40 -13.05 -20.79
N PRO A 489 -10.40 -12.99 -21.69
CA PRO A 489 -9.49 -14.11 -21.94
C PRO A 489 -8.58 -14.36 -20.73
N ASP A 490 -8.18 -15.60 -20.50
CA ASP A 490 -7.01 -15.89 -19.69
C ASP A 490 -5.73 -15.61 -20.50
N VAL A 491 -4.61 -15.39 -19.81
CA VAL A 491 -3.33 -14.98 -20.41
C VAL A 491 -2.86 -15.97 -21.50
N THR A 492 -3.01 -17.28 -21.27
CA THR A 492 -2.56 -18.30 -22.23
C THR A 492 -3.43 -18.30 -23.49
N GLY A 493 -4.74 -18.15 -23.32
CA GLY A 493 -5.69 -18.01 -24.42
C GLY A 493 -5.49 -16.70 -25.19
N PHE A 494 -5.27 -15.59 -24.48
CA PHE A 494 -5.03 -14.27 -25.06
C PHE A 494 -3.80 -14.27 -25.95
N ASP A 495 -2.65 -14.68 -25.40
CA ASP A 495 -1.35 -14.68 -26.09
C ASP A 495 -1.35 -15.59 -27.32
N ASN A 496 -2.06 -16.72 -27.25
CA ASN A 496 -2.14 -17.65 -28.37
C ASN A 496 -2.91 -17.05 -29.57
N TRP A 497 -4.04 -16.38 -29.31
CA TRP A 497 -4.87 -15.83 -30.39
C TRP A 497 -4.35 -14.48 -30.88
N SER A 498 -3.86 -13.62 -29.99
CA SER A 498 -3.24 -12.34 -30.36
C SER A 498 -1.92 -12.56 -31.09
N GLY A 499 -1.12 -13.56 -30.68
CA GLY A 499 0.10 -13.97 -31.36
C GLY A 499 -0.12 -14.45 -32.80
N ARG A 500 -1.23 -15.14 -33.09
CA ARG A 500 -1.55 -15.56 -34.47
C ARG A 500 -1.85 -14.39 -35.40
N LEU A 501 -2.53 -13.37 -34.89
CA LEU A 501 -2.78 -12.14 -35.63
C LEU A 501 -1.47 -11.35 -35.83
N ALA A 502 -0.64 -11.30 -34.78
CA ALA A 502 0.69 -10.69 -34.85
C ALA A 502 1.61 -11.40 -35.88
N ASP A 503 1.48 -12.71 -36.04
CA ASP A 503 2.17 -13.52 -37.07
C ASP A 503 1.61 -13.30 -38.49
N GLY A 504 0.64 -12.39 -38.67
CA GLY A 504 0.09 -12.00 -39.97
C GLY A 504 -1.06 -12.88 -40.47
N ARG A 505 -1.70 -13.68 -39.60
CA ARG A 505 -2.94 -14.39 -39.95
C ARG A 505 -4.07 -13.39 -40.17
N ALA A 506 -4.91 -13.65 -41.16
CA ALA A 506 -6.10 -12.84 -41.36
C ALA A 506 -7.08 -12.99 -40.19
N TYR A 507 -7.69 -11.90 -39.74
CA TYR A 507 -8.60 -11.88 -38.59
C TYR A 507 -9.72 -12.93 -38.69
N LEU A 508 -10.32 -13.09 -39.87
CA LEU A 508 -11.38 -14.08 -40.08
C LEU A 508 -10.90 -15.54 -39.95
N GLU A 509 -9.62 -15.84 -40.21
CA GLU A 509 -9.07 -17.19 -39.95
C GLU A 509 -8.88 -17.44 -38.45
N VAL A 510 -8.52 -16.41 -37.70
CA VAL A 510 -8.38 -16.48 -36.24
C VAL A 510 -9.75 -16.65 -35.58
N VAL A 511 -10.78 -15.93 -36.04
CA VAL A 511 -12.16 -16.11 -35.59
C VAL A 511 -12.67 -17.53 -35.87
N ASP A 512 -12.42 -18.07 -37.07
CA ASP A 512 -12.85 -19.45 -37.42
C ASP A 512 -12.13 -20.50 -36.55
N GLY A 513 -10.82 -20.31 -36.29
CA GLY A 513 -10.08 -21.17 -35.37
C GLY A 513 -10.58 -21.07 -33.93
N PHE A 514 -10.95 -19.87 -33.49
CA PHE A 514 -11.48 -19.60 -32.15
C PHE A 514 -12.79 -20.32 -31.88
N VAL A 515 -13.77 -20.21 -32.81
CA VAL A 515 -15.09 -20.86 -32.66
C VAL A 515 -15.04 -22.39 -32.86
N GLN A 516 -13.94 -22.91 -33.41
CA GLN A 516 -13.69 -24.36 -33.50
C GLN A 516 -12.87 -24.90 -32.33
N SER A 517 -12.43 -24.03 -31.41
CA SER A 517 -11.63 -24.43 -30.26
C SER A 517 -12.45 -25.27 -29.27
N ALA A 518 -11.76 -26.15 -28.54
CA ALA A 518 -12.39 -26.97 -27.50
C ALA A 518 -12.96 -26.14 -26.34
N GLU A 519 -12.47 -24.91 -26.18
CA GLU A 519 -12.94 -23.94 -25.19
C GLU A 519 -14.26 -23.32 -25.59
N PHE A 520 -14.43 -22.95 -26.87
CA PHE A 520 -15.68 -22.42 -27.38
C PHE A 520 -16.78 -23.48 -27.57
N GLN A 521 -16.42 -24.73 -27.82
CA GLN A 521 -17.39 -25.82 -28.05
C GLN A 521 -17.96 -26.48 -26.78
N LYS A 522 -17.53 -26.06 -25.59
CA LYS A 522 -18.08 -26.51 -24.30
C LYS A 522 -19.22 -25.60 -23.87
#